data_AF-A0A6C8G9L1-F1
#
_entry.id   AF-A0A6C8G9L1-F1
#
_cell.length_a   1.000
_cell.length_b   1.000
_cell.length_c   1.000
_cell.angle_alpha   90.00
_cell.angle_beta   90.00
_cell.angle_gamma   90.00
#
_symmetry.space_group_name_H-M   'P 1'
#
loop_
_entity.id
_entity.type
_entity.pdbx_description
1 polymer ?
#
loop_
_entity_poly.entity_id
_entity_poly.type
_entity_poly.pdbx_seq_one_letter_code
_entity_poly.pdbx_strand_id
1 'polypeptide(L)'
;MGDPQRTDEETRPHLVPLSTQAISILKKLQEVTGNYSLVFPGRNDVRKPMSEASINKVIKLLGYHGRLTGHGFRHTMSTILHEHGFESPWIEMQLAHVDKNSIRGTYNYAQYIEKRRLMMQFYSDLLCFLK
;
A
#
# COMPACT_ATOMS: atom_id res chain seq x y z
N MET A 1 13.55 25.57 28.59
CA MET A 1 12.51 26.50 28.12
C MET A 1 12.32 26.26 26.63
N GLY A 2 11.16 25.68 26.26
CA GLY A 2 10.61 25.44 24.91
C GLY A 2 11.26 24.33 24.08
N ASP A 3 10.61 23.28 23.60
CA ASP A 3 9.25 22.75 23.78
C ASP A 3 9.25 21.30 23.23
N PRO A 4 8.78 20.27 23.97
CA PRO A 4 8.72 18.89 23.48
C PRO A 4 7.30 18.55 23.05
N GLN A 5 6.97 18.66 21.77
CA GLN A 5 5.78 18.03 21.18
C GLN A 5 5.78 18.23 19.66
N ARG A 6 6.37 17.29 18.92
CA ARG A 6 5.79 16.96 17.61
C ARG A 6 4.53 16.20 17.95
N THR A 7 3.39 16.87 17.88
CA THR A 7 2.10 16.19 17.95
C THR A 7 2.06 15.23 16.76
N ASP A 8 2.25 13.94 17.04
CA ASP A 8 1.83 12.88 16.13
C ASP A 8 0.32 13.13 15.93
N GLU A 9 -0.06 13.78 14.83
CA GLU A 9 -1.46 13.80 14.38
C GLU A 9 -1.90 12.35 14.40
N GLU A 10 -2.86 12.01 15.28
CA GLU A 10 -3.41 10.66 15.47
C GLU A 10 -3.76 10.06 14.11
N THR A 11 -2.78 9.37 13.51
CA THR A 11 -2.90 8.87 12.17
C THR A 11 -3.73 7.62 12.34
N ARG A 12 -5.03 7.74 12.07
CA ARG A 12 -5.97 6.62 12.21
C ARG A 12 -5.35 5.40 11.51
N PRO A 13 -5.30 4.22 12.16
CA PRO A 13 -4.71 3.03 11.56
C PRO A 13 -5.35 2.75 10.20
N HIS A 14 -4.56 2.82 9.14
CA HIS A 14 -5.05 2.55 7.79
C HIS A 14 -5.00 1.05 7.51
N LEU A 15 -6.15 0.39 7.57
CA LEU A 15 -6.25 -1.06 7.36
C LEU A 15 -6.36 -1.37 5.86
N VAL A 16 -5.37 -2.13 5.37
CA VAL A 16 -5.21 -2.53 3.96
C VAL A 16 -5.29 -4.06 3.86
N PRO A 17 -6.34 -4.64 3.27
CA PRO A 17 -6.39 -6.07 2.97
C PRO A 17 -5.35 -6.42 1.89
N LEU A 18 -4.66 -7.53 2.11
CA LEU A 18 -3.67 -8.08 1.17
C LEU A 18 -4.25 -9.30 0.46
N SER A 19 -3.92 -9.43 -0.83
CA SER A 19 -4.20 -10.64 -1.61
C SER A 19 -3.28 -11.78 -1.23
N THR A 20 -3.66 -13.00 -1.61
CA THR A 20 -2.84 -14.21 -1.41
C THR A 20 -1.46 -14.09 -2.06
N GLN A 21 -1.38 -13.46 -3.25
CA GLN A 21 -0.13 -13.18 -3.95
C GLN A 21 0.76 -12.22 -3.18
N ALA A 22 0.20 -11.11 -2.68
CA ALA A 22 0.95 -10.15 -1.87
C ALA A 22 1.49 -10.79 -0.59
N ILE A 23 0.68 -11.60 0.09
CA ILE A 23 1.10 -12.36 1.28
C ILE A 23 2.24 -13.33 0.94
N SER A 24 2.14 -14.05 -0.18
CA SER A 24 3.19 -14.97 -0.64
C SER A 24 4.52 -14.26 -0.88
N ILE A 25 4.49 -13.08 -1.52
CA ILE A 25 5.68 -12.24 -1.73
C ILE A 25 6.28 -11.79 -0.39
N LEU A 26 5.45 -11.33 0.54
CA LEU A 26 5.91 -10.90 1.87
C LEU A 26 6.50 -12.04 2.69
N LYS A 27 5.95 -13.26 2.60
CA LYS A 27 6.52 -14.45 3.24
C LYS A 27 7.90 -14.80 2.70
N LYS A 28 8.08 -14.75 1.37
CA LYS A 28 9.41 -14.92 0.75
C LYS A 28 10.38 -13.83 1.18
N LEU A 29 9.90 -12.59 1.28
CA LEU A 29 10.72 -11.48 1.78
C LEU A 29 11.12 -11.69 3.25
N GLN A 30 10.22 -12.21 4.08
CA GLN A 30 10.47 -12.51 5.49
C GLN A 30 11.62 -13.51 5.68
N GLU A 31 11.83 -14.45 4.77
CA GLU A 31 12.99 -15.36 4.82
C GLU A 31 14.33 -14.59 4.74
N VAL A 32 14.34 -13.42 4.10
CA VAL A 32 15.53 -12.56 3.92
C VAL A 32 15.61 -11.47 4.99
N THR A 33 14.48 -10.85 5.33
CA THR A 33 14.44 -9.66 6.21
C THR A 33 13.86 -9.92 7.60
N GLY A 34 13.42 -11.14 7.90
CA GLY A 34 12.68 -11.48 9.13
C GLY A 34 13.45 -11.28 10.43
N ASN A 35 14.79 -11.18 10.37
CA ASN A 35 15.63 -10.87 11.53
C ASN A 35 15.73 -9.36 11.82
N TYR A 36 15.17 -8.50 10.96
CA TYR A 36 15.16 -7.06 11.14
C TYR A 36 13.80 -6.57 11.65
N SER A 37 13.78 -5.41 12.29
CA SER A 37 12.53 -4.80 12.79
C SER A 37 11.64 -4.20 11.70
N LEU A 38 12.15 -4.06 10.47
CA LEU A 38 11.46 -3.46 9.33
C LEU A 38 11.29 -4.48 8.20
N VAL A 39 10.12 -4.48 7.56
CA VAL A 39 9.84 -5.32 6.38
C VAL A 39 10.77 -4.98 5.21
N PHE A 40 11.01 -3.67 5.01
CA PHE A 40 11.91 -3.13 3.99
C PHE A 40 13.06 -2.35 4.63
N PRO A 41 14.11 -3.03 5.13
CA PRO A 41 15.26 -2.39 5.74
C PRO A 41 16.13 -1.69 4.69
N GLY A 42 16.79 -0.62 5.10
CA GLY A 42 17.78 0.08 4.29
C GLY A 42 19.02 -0.79 4.04
N ARG A 43 19.59 -0.69 2.84
CA ARG A 43 20.80 -1.46 2.45
C ARG A 43 22.02 -1.13 3.33
N ASN A 44 22.19 0.14 3.68
CA ASN A 44 23.36 0.61 4.44
C ASN A 44 23.11 0.61 5.96
N ASP A 45 21.85 0.72 6.39
CA ASP A 45 21.45 0.74 7.79
C ASP A 45 20.11 0.02 7.91
N VAL A 46 20.14 -1.18 8.49
CA VAL A 46 18.98 -2.06 8.62
C VAL A 46 17.94 -1.55 9.63
N ARG A 47 18.31 -0.56 10.45
CA ARG A 47 17.40 0.09 11.41
C ARG A 47 16.61 1.23 10.76
N LYS A 48 16.98 1.65 9.56
CA LYS A 48 16.29 2.69 8.79
C LYS A 48 15.46 2.08 7.68
N PRO A 49 14.31 2.67 7.33
CA PRO A 49 13.54 2.20 6.18
C PRO A 49 14.31 2.41 4.88
N MET A 50 14.03 1.55 3.90
CA MET A 50 14.54 1.70 2.54
C MET A 50 14.17 3.08 1.98
N SER A 51 15.13 3.76 1.36
CA SER A 51 14.88 5.08 0.75
C SER A 51 14.06 4.96 -0.53
N GLU A 52 13.23 5.97 -0.79
CA GLU A 52 12.47 6.06 -2.05
C GLU A 52 13.39 6.01 -3.29
N ALA A 53 14.57 6.61 -3.19
CA ALA A 53 15.60 6.56 -4.23
C ALA A 53 16.01 5.12 -4.60
N SER A 54 16.00 4.19 -3.64
CA SER A 54 16.31 2.79 -3.89
C SER A 54 15.22 2.12 -4.74
N ILE A 55 13.95 2.38 -4.42
CA ILE A 55 12.79 1.89 -5.18
C ILE A 55 12.80 2.46 -6.60
N ASN A 56 12.99 3.79 -6.73
CA ASN A 56 13.07 4.46 -8.03
C ASN A 56 14.24 3.94 -8.89
N LYS A 57 15.37 3.60 -8.26
CA LYS A 57 16.51 2.98 -8.96
C LYS A 57 16.15 1.60 -9.53
N VAL A 58 15.41 0.77 -8.79
CA VAL A 58 14.95 -0.54 -9.29
C VAL A 58 14.00 -0.35 -10.47
N ILE A 59 13.03 0.56 -10.37
CA ILE A 59 12.11 0.87 -11.48
C ILE A 59 12.88 1.33 -12.74
N LYS A 60 13.91 2.15 -12.56
CA LYS A 60 14.80 2.59 -13.65
C LYS A 60 15.55 1.41 -14.28
N LEU A 61 16.10 0.50 -13.47
CA LEU A 61 16.82 -0.69 -13.95
C LEU A 61 15.92 -1.64 -14.75
N LEU A 62 14.63 -1.71 -14.39
CA LEU A 62 13.63 -2.47 -15.14
C LEU A 62 13.20 -1.79 -16.46
N GLY A 63 13.77 -0.63 -16.80
CA GLY A 63 13.47 0.09 -18.06
C GLY A 63 12.24 0.99 -18.01
N TYR A 64 11.59 1.14 -16.85
CA TYR A 64 10.37 1.93 -16.69
C TYR A 64 10.63 3.39 -16.26
N HIS A 65 11.84 3.90 -16.51
CA HIS A 65 12.23 5.26 -16.16
C HIS A 65 11.29 6.31 -16.80
N GLY A 66 10.68 7.16 -15.97
CA GLY A 66 9.75 8.21 -16.43
C GLY A 66 8.39 7.68 -16.93
N ARG A 67 8.18 6.37 -16.92
CA ARG A 67 6.91 5.72 -17.31
C ARG A 67 6.13 5.20 -16.11
N LEU A 68 6.83 4.87 -15.02
CA LEU A 68 6.26 4.26 -13.82
C LEU A 68 6.87 4.90 -12.57
N THR A 69 6.04 5.31 -11.62
CA THR A 69 6.45 5.81 -10.30
C THR A 69 5.56 5.19 -9.22
N GLY A 70 5.95 5.33 -7.95
CA GLY A 70 5.10 4.93 -6.81
C GLY A 70 3.67 5.50 -6.90
N HIS A 71 3.54 6.74 -7.36
CA HIS A 71 2.26 7.38 -7.61
C HIS A 71 1.54 6.79 -8.83
N GLY A 72 2.27 6.51 -9.91
CA GLY A 72 1.75 5.85 -11.11
C GLY A 72 1.08 4.51 -10.80
N PHE A 73 1.65 3.69 -9.92
CA PHE A 73 1.03 2.42 -9.52
C PHE A 73 -0.36 2.60 -8.89
N ARG A 74 -0.53 3.60 -8.03
CA ARG A 74 -1.82 3.88 -7.39
C ARG A 74 -2.87 4.35 -8.40
N HIS A 75 -2.47 5.22 -9.33
CA HIS A 75 -3.36 5.66 -10.41
C HIS A 75 -3.77 4.51 -11.31
N THR A 76 -2.81 3.69 -11.77
CA THR A 76 -3.10 2.52 -12.61
C THR A 76 -4.02 1.53 -11.89
N MET A 77 -3.78 1.25 -10.60
CA MET A 77 -4.66 0.39 -9.82
C MET A 77 -6.08 0.98 -9.73
N SER A 78 -6.21 2.29 -9.46
CA SER A 78 -7.50 2.97 -9.41
C SER A 78 -8.26 2.86 -10.74
N THR A 79 -7.60 3.20 -11.85
CA THR A 79 -8.18 3.12 -13.19
C THR A 79 -8.68 1.72 -13.51
N ILE A 80 -7.84 0.68 -13.33
CA ILE A 80 -8.21 -0.71 -13.61
C ILE A 80 -9.41 -1.14 -12.76
N LEU A 81 -9.42 -0.80 -11.47
CA LEU A 81 -10.51 -1.17 -10.57
C LEU A 81 -11.83 -0.48 -10.94
N HIS A 82 -11.78 0.79 -11.36
CA HIS A 82 -12.94 1.50 -11.88
C HIS A 82 -13.48 0.89 -13.18
N GLU A 83 -12.59 0.54 -14.12
CA GLU A 83 -12.97 -0.09 -15.39
C GLU A 83 -13.67 -1.44 -15.19
N HIS A 84 -13.34 -2.15 -14.09
CA HIS A 84 -13.98 -3.41 -13.72
C HIS A 84 -15.21 -3.25 -12.82
N GLY A 85 -15.70 -2.02 -12.62
CA GLY A 85 -16.96 -1.74 -11.95
C GLY A 85 -16.92 -1.83 -10.42
N PHE A 86 -15.73 -1.73 -9.80
CA PHE A 86 -15.65 -1.63 -8.34
C PHE A 86 -16.11 -0.24 -7.86
N GLU A 87 -16.77 -0.24 -6.70
CA GLU A 87 -17.33 0.96 -6.09
C GLU A 87 -16.23 1.94 -5.65
N SER A 88 -16.36 3.22 -6.01
CA SER A 88 -15.39 4.28 -5.66
C SER A 88 -15.05 4.33 -4.16
N PRO A 89 -16.02 4.19 -3.22
CA PRO A 89 -15.70 4.16 -1.79
C PRO A 89 -14.71 3.07 -1.38
N TRP A 90 -14.67 1.94 -2.10
CA TRP A 90 -13.74 0.83 -1.78
C TRP A 90 -12.33 1.16 -2.26
N ILE A 91 -12.22 1.74 -3.45
CA ILE A 91 -10.96 2.13 -4.09
C ILE A 91 -10.32 3.28 -3.31
N GLU A 92 -11.06 4.34 -3.02
CA GLU A 92 -10.55 5.51 -2.29
C GLU A 92 -10.11 5.13 -0.87
N MET A 93 -10.91 4.29 -0.19
CA MET A 93 -10.52 3.75 1.10
C MET A 93 -9.22 2.94 0.98
N GLN A 94 -9.07 2.09 -0.04
CA GLN A 94 -7.83 1.32 -0.25
C GLN A 94 -6.61 2.22 -0.46
N LEU A 95 -6.78 3.34 -1.15
CA LEU A 95 -5.73 4.33 -1.45
C LEU A 95 -5.38 5.26 -0.30
N ALA A 96 -6.01 5.09 0.87
CA ALA A 96 -5.88 5.97 2.04
C ALA A 96 -6.37 7.42 1.78
N HIS A 97 -7.22 7.62 0.78
CA HIS A 97 -7.87 8.89 0.51
C HIS A 97 -9.09 9.06 1.42
N VAL A 98 -8.88 8.97 2.74
CA VAL A 98 -9.97 9.09 3.71
C VAL A 98 -10.35 10.56 3.83
N ASP A 99 -11.61 10.84 3.53
CA ASP A 99 -12.18 12.18 3.64
C ASP A 99 -12.12 12.66 5.10
N LYS A 100 -11.44 13.79 5.33
CA LYS A 100 -11.17 14.33 6.68
C LYS A 100 -12.46 14.62 7.47
N ASN A 101 -13.59 14.77 6.78
CA ASN A 101 -14.91 15.05 7.34
C ASN A 101 -15.67 13.83 7.87
N SER A 102 -15.12 12.61 7.80
CA SER A 102 -15.75 11.42 8.36
C SER A 102 -15.55 11.33 9.89
N ILE A 103 -16.27 12.19 10.62
CA ILE A 103 -16.48 12.18 12.08
C ILE A 103 -17.72 11.31 12.43
N ARG A 104 -17.87 10.18 11.75
CA ARG A 104 -18.84 9.12 12.11
C ARG A 104 -18.05 7.83 12.26
N GLY A 105 -17.14 7.75 13.22
CA GLY A 105 -17.55 7.52 14.59
C GLY A 105 -17.96 6.05 14.72
N THR A 106 -16.97 5.18 14.81
CA THR A 106 -17.08 3.88 15.52
C THR A 106 -18.02 2.79 14.96
N TYR A 107 -18.83 3.04 13.92
CA TYR A 107 -19.76 2.06 13.31
C TYR A 107 -19.36 1.53 11.92
N ASN A 108 -18.13 1.83 11.47
CA ASN A 108 -17.61 1.33 10.20
C ASN A 108 -16.76 0.05 10.41
N TYR A 109 -17.14 -0.81 11.38
CA TYR A 109 -16.53 -2.13 11.56
C TYR A 109 -16.60 -2.97 10.26
N ALA A 110 -17.57 -2.63 9.39
CA ALA A 110 -17.72 -3.07 8.01
C ALA A 110 -17.19 -2.04 6.99
N GLN A 111 -15.95 -1.54 7.12
CA GLN A 111 -15.19 -0.71 6.15
C GLN A 111 -14.93 -1.45 4.82
N TYR A 112 -15.99 -2.02 4.27
CA TYR A 112 -16.03 -2.89 3.11
C TYR A 112 -14.91 -3.91 3.12
N ILE A 113 -14.45 -4.38 4.28
CA ILE A 113 -13.15 -5.07 4.36
C ILE A 113 -13.16 -6.36 3.54
N GLU A 114 -14.27 -7.09 3.58
CA GLU A 114 -14.47 -8.28 2.75
C GLU A 114 -14.62 -7.93 1.26
N LYS A 115 -15.24 -6.80 0.93
CA LYS A 115 -15.33 -6.32 -0.46
C LYS A 115 -13.97 -5.87 -1.00
N ARG A 116 -13.20 -5.14 -0.20
CA ARG A 116 -11.82 -4.73 -0.49
C ARG A 116 -10.88 -5.93 -0.57
N ARG A 117 -11.09 -6.96 0.26
CA ARG A 117 -10.37 -8.24 0.15
C ARG A 117 -10.62 -8.90 -1.20
N LEU A 118 -11.89 -9.03 -1.61
CA LEU A 118 -12.25 -9.57 -2.92
C LEU A 118 -11.68 -8.72 -4.07
N MET A 119 -11.77 -7.40 -3.95
CA MET A 119 -11.22 -6.44 -4.92
C MET A 119 -9.70 -6.59 -5.09
N MET A 120 -8.95 -6.66 -3.99
CA MET A 120 -7.49 -6.82 -4.03
C MET A 120 -7.08 -8.21 -4.53
N GLN A 121 -7.87 -9.25 -4.22
CA GLN A 121 -7.66 -10.58 -4.75
C GLN A 121 -7.86 -10.59 -6.27
N PHE A 122 -9.00 -10.06 -6.74
CA PHE A 122 -9.30 -9.90 -8.16
C PHE A 122 -8.19 -9.16 -8.92
N TYR A 123 -7.75 -8.01 -8.39
CA TYR A 123 -6.68 -7.24 -9.00
C TYR A 123 -5.38 -8.05 -9.14
N SER A 124 -5.04 -8.83 -8.12
CA SER A 124 -3.84 -9.66 -8.14
C SER A 124 -3.96 -10.86 -9.09
N ASP A 125 -5.15 -11.44 -9.20
CA ASP A 125 -5.46 -12.53 -10.13
C ASP A 125 -5.37 -12.04 -11.58
N LEU A 126 -5.93 -10.85 -11.87
CA LEU A 126 -5.83 -10.19 -13.18
C LEU A 126 -4.37 -9.99 -13.60
N LEU A 127 -3.52 -9.44 -12.71
CA LEU A 127 -2.10 -9.25 -12.99
C LEU A 127 -1.34 -10.56 -13.21
N CYS A 128 -1.75 -11.64 -12.54
CA CYS A 128 -1.12 -12.95 -12.70
C CYS A 128 -1.57 -13.66 -13.98
N PHE A 129 -2.77 -13.35 -14.51
CA PHE A 129 -3.26 -13.87 -15.77
C PHE A 129 -2.64 -13.17 -16.99
N LEU A 130 -2.21 -11.91 -16.86
CA LEU A 130 -1.54 -11.13 -17.92
C LEU A 130 -0.09 -11.58 -18.21
N LYS A 131 0.26 -12.84 -17.88
CA LYS A 131 1.61 -13.39 -17.97
C LYS A 131 1.86 -14.18 -19.24
#